data_AF-A0A375JE19-F1
#
_entry.id   AF-A0A375JE19-F1
#
_cell.length_a   1.000
_cell.length_b   1.000
_cell.length_c   1.000
_cell.angle_alpha   90.00
_cell.angle_beta   90.00
_cell.angle_gamma   90.00
#
_symmetry.space_group_name_H-M   'P 1'
#
loop_
_entity.id
_entity.type
_entity.pdbx_description
1 polymer ?
#
loop_
_entity_poly.entity_id
_entity_poly.type
_entity_poly.pdbx_seq_one_letter_code
_entity_poly.pdbx_strand_id
1 'polypeptide(L)'
;MTRLIKVTFTATSGEETTGFASLHKDDIVELPARMMMRVYTAVDAGEGYAIVAHQGGYGVPLIHVVDSRYKLDVRHATSDAWLSRLDDAFRKPSKDQMQAYGRYYHTLSAACAVGFAGYVAGTSSWSMATVINATCLLAGAAVLFAIGAVLAKGDK
;
A
#
# COMPACT_ATOMS: atom_id res chain seq x y z
N MET A 1 16.94 16.18 -22.79
CA MET A 1 17.16 14.92 -22.06
C MET A 1 15.80 14.32 -21.80
N THR A 2 15.51 13.23 -22.50
CA THR A 2 14.30 12.42 -22.38
C THR A 2 14.55 11.37 -21.30
N ARG A 3 13.57 11.17 -20.41
CA ARG A 3 13.60 10.13 -19.38
C ARG A 3 12.41 9.19 -19.57
N LEU A 4 12.54 7.94 -19.17
CA LEU A 4 11.42 7.01 -19.21
C LEU A 4 10.50 7.25 -18.00
N ILE A 5 9.19 7.21 -18.22
CA ILE A 5 8.17 7.25 -17.18
C ILE A 5 7.24 6.04 -17.35
N LYS A 6 6.80 5.46 -16.22
CA LYS A 6 5.79 4.41 -16.24
C LYS A 6 4.43 5.05 -16.50
N VAL A 7 3.65 4.47 -17.39
CA VAL A 7 2.29 4.88 -17.73
C VAL A 7 1.35 3.69 -17.70
N THR A 8 0.13 3.91 -17.24
CA THR A 8 -0.95 2.93 -17.21
C THR A 8 -2.13 3.49 -18.00
N PHE A 9 -2.59 2.70 -18.96
CA PHE A 9 -3.82 2.91 -19.71
C PHE A 9 -4.94 2.06 -19.07
N THR A 10 -6.12 2.64 -18.90
CA THR A 10 -7.32 1.96 -18.41
C THR A 10 -8.52 2.34 -19.28
N ALA A 11 -9.26 1.38 -19.79
CA ALA A 11 -10.50 1.58 -20.54
C ALA A 11 -11.75 1.23 -19.70
N THR A 12 -12.91 1.77 -20.07
CA THR A 12 -14.20 1.46 -19.41
C THR A 12 -14.63 0.00 -19.58
N SER A 13 -14.11 -0.71 -20.57
CA SER A 13 -14.24 -2.17 -20.71
C SER A 13 -13.53 -2.97 -19.61
N GLY A 14 -12.69 -2.31 -18.80
CA GLY A 14 -11.87 -2.95 -17.77
C GLY A 14 -10.49 -3.38 -18.26
N GLU A 15 -10.12 -3.08 -19.52
CA GLU A 15 -8.76 -3.30 -20.02
C GLU A 15 -7.77 -2.39 -19.28
N GLU A 16 -6.72 -2.98 -18.70
CA GLU A 16 -5.62 -2.24 -18.10
C GLU A 16 -4.29 -2.69 -18.74
N THR A 17 -3.53 -1.73 -19.28
CA THR A 17 -2.21 -1.98 -19.85
C THR A 17 -1.19 -1.02 -19.26
N THR A 18 -0.12 -1.56 -18.71
CA THR A 18 1.00 -0.78 -18.17
C THR A 18 2.22 -0.86 -19.10
N GLY A 19 2.92 0.26 -19.26
CA GLY A 19 4.14 0.34 -20.07
C GLY A 19 5.02 1.52 -19.70
N PHE A 20 6.08 1.72 -20.48
CA PHE A 20 6.97 2.87 -20.37
C PHE A 20 6.77 3.82 -21.55
N ALA A 21 6.83 5.11 -21.27
CA ALA A 21 6.72 6.20 -22.23
C ALA A 21 7.90 7.19 -22.06
N SER A 22 8.15 7.99 -23.09
CA SER A 22 9.22 8.99 -23.08
C SER A 22 8.71 10.30 -22.53
N LEU A 23 9.25 10.74 -21.40
CA LEU A 23 8.98 12.04 -20.79
C LEU A 23 10.03 13.06 -21.21
N HIS A 24 9.56 14.12 -21.86
CA HIS A 24 10.33 15.27 -22.30
C HIS A 24 10.40 16.36 -21.20
N LYS A 25 11.26 17.38 -21.39
CA LYS A 25 11.46 18.44 -20.39
C LYS A 25 10.25 19.34 -20.17
N ASP A 26 9.33 19.38 -21.15
CA ASP A 26 8.16 20.27 -21.13
C ASP A 26 6.92 19.60 -20.52
N ASP A 27 7.13 18.58 -19.68
CA ASP A 27 6.07 17.74 -19.09
C ASP A 27 5.19 17.01 -20.14
N ILE A 28 5.76 16.82 -21.33
CA ILE A 28 5.14 16.06 -22.42
C ILE A 28 5.60 14.61 -22.33
N VAL A 29 4.64 13.71 -22.21
CA VAL A 29 4.79 12.26 -22.30
C VAL A 29 4.41 11.81 -23.70
N GLU A 30 5.35 11.16 -24.38
CA GLU A 30 5.15 10.56 -25.68
C GLU A 30 4.93 9.06 -25.51
N LEU A 31 3.71 8.61 -25.82
CA LEU A 31 3.31 7.22 -25.68
C LEU A 31 3.92 6.36 -26.80
N PRO A 32 4.35 5.13 -26.48
CA PRO A 32 4.85 4.20 -27.50
C PRO A 32 3.70 3.74 -28.41
N ALA A 33 4.02 3.40 -29.66
CA ALA A 33 3.04 2.99 -30.68
C ALA A 33 2.07 1.89 -30.21
N ARG A 34 2.59 0.89 -29.47
CA ARG A 34 1.77 -0.19 -28.90
C ARG A 34 0.65 0.28 -27.96
N MET A 35 0.89 1.38 -27.22
CA MET A 35 -0.07 1.93 -26.27
C MET A 35 -1.05 2.86 -27.00
N MET A 36 -0.57 3.58 -28.01
CA MET A 36 -1.44 4.35 -28.91
C MET A 36 -2.45 3.47 -29.64
N MET A 37 -2.08 2.26 -30.06
CA MET A 37 -3.02 1.32 -30.67
C MET A 37 -4.20 0.98 -29.74
N ARG A 38 -3.97 0.87 -28.43
CA ARG A 38 -5.02 0.62 -27.44
C ARG A 38 -5.94 1.83 -27.28
N VAL A 39 -5.37 3.03 -27.26
CA VAL A 39 -6.15 4.27 -27.24
C VAL A 39 -7.05 4.34 -28.48
N TYR A 40 -6.51 4.09 -29.67
CA TYR A 40 -7.31 4.09 -30.90
C TYR A 40 -8.42 3.04 -30.86
N THR A 41 -8.12 1.84 -30.38
CA THR A 41 -9.12 0.76 -30.25
C THR A 41 -10.25 1.17 -29.31
N ALA A 42 -9.94 1.79 -28.16
CA ALA A 42 -10.95 2.26 -27.23
C ALA A 42 -11.80 3.41 -27.80
N VAL A 43 -11.16 4.37 -28.49
CA VAL A 43 -11.85 5.47 -29.17
C VAL A 43 -12.78 4.95 -30.27
N ASP A 44 -12.30 4.03 -31.11
CA ASP A 44 -13.09 3.43 -32.19
C ASP A 44 -14.27 2.61 -31.65
N ALA A 45 -14.11 1.99 -30.48
CA ALA A 45 -15.17 1.28 -29.77
C ALA A 45 -16.16 2.22 -29.04
N GLY A 46 -15.90 3.53 -29.00
CA GLY A 46 -16.71 4.50 -28.25
C GLY A 46 -16.56 4.36 -26.73
N GLU A 47 -15.47 3.75 -26.26
CA GLU A 47 -15.18 3.53 -24.84
C GLU A 47 -14.49 4.75 -24.22
N GLY A 48 -14.78 4.98 -22.94
CA GLY A 48 -14.01 5.92 -22.14
C GLY A 48 -12.64 5.33 -21.82
N TYR A 49 -11.61 6.17 -21.79
CA TYR A 49 -10.27 5.74 -21.38
C TYR A 49 -9.60 6.79 -20.48
N ALA A 50 -8.66 6.33 -19.66
CA ALA A 50 -7.81 7.16 -18.83
C ALA A 50 -6.36 6.70 -18.97
N ILE A 51 -5.43 7.66 -18.98
CA ILE A 51 -4.00 7.38 -19.00
C ILE A 51 -3.35 8.11 -17.83
N VAL A 52 -2.60 7.38 -17.03
CA VAL A 52 -1.97 7.89 -15.81
C VAL A 52 -0.47 7.62 -15.87
N ALA A 53 0.34 8.65 -15.68
CA ALA A 53 1.77 8.56 -15.55
C ALA A 53 2.16 8.46 -14.06
N HIS A 54 3.05 7.54 -13.72
CA HIS A 54 3.48 7.30 -12.35
C HIS A 54 4.84 7.97 -12.11
N GLN A 55 4.86 8.98 -11.25
CA GLN A 55 6.08 9.70 -10.89
C GLN A 55 6.15 9.98 -9.39
N GLY A 56 7.22 9.54 -8.73
CA GLY A 56 7.51 9.91 -7.33
C GLY A 56 6.44 9.46 -6.33
N GLY A 57 5.72 8.37 -6.63
CA GLY A 57 4.62 7.88 -5.79
C GLY A 57 3.26 8.56 -6.05
N TYR A 58 3.11 9.22 -7.20
CA TYR A 58 1.86 9.84 -7.63
C TYR A 58 1.46 9.33 -9.01
N GLY A 59 0.17 9.04 -9.17
CA GLY A 59 -0.50 8.87 -10.45
C GLY A 59 -0.96 10.22 -10.98
N VAL A 60 -0.23 10.74 -11.97
CA VAL A 60 -0.52 12.01 -12.64
C VAL A 60 -1.33 11.73 -13.92
N PRO A 61 -2.58 12.19 -14.02
CA PRO A 61 -3.38 11.98 -15.23
C PRO A 61 -2.74 12.70 -16.43
N LEU A 62 -2.89 12.10 -17.60
CA LEU A 62 -2.36 12.60 -18.85
C LEU A 62 -3.48 13.20 -19.70
N ILE A 63 -3.32 14.46 -20.10
CA ILE A 63 -4.23 15.15 -21.02
C ILE A 63 -3.71 15.00 -22.44
N HIS A 64 -4.56 14.54 -23.34
CA HIS A 64 -4.22 14.45 -24.76
C HIS A 64 -3.95 15.84 -25.34
N VAL A 65 -2.81 16.00 -26.04
CA VAL A 65 -2.46 17.25 -26.72
C VAL A 65 -2.62 17.09 -28.23
N VAL A 66 -1.83 16.18 -28.80
CA VAL A 66 -1.81 15.88 -30.24
C VAL A 66 -1.12 14.54 -30.47
N ASP A 67 -1.63 13.73 -31.39
CA ASP A 67 -1.05 12.42 -31.76
C ASP A 67 -0.72 11.54 -30.53
N SER A 68 0.54 11.14 -30.39
CA SER A 68 1.08 10.35 -29.28
C SER A 68 1.53 11.17 -28.08
N ARG A 69 1.33 12.49 -28.10
CA ARG A 69 1.81 13.42 -27.07
C ARG A 69 0.71 13.80 -26.11
N TYR A 70 1.02 13.59 -24.84
CA TYR A 70 0.17 13.89 -23.70
C TYR A 70 0.89 14.80 -22.74
N LYS A 71 0.18 15.70 -22.08
CA LYS A 71 0.74 16.57 -21.04
C LYS A 71 0.39 16.03 -19.66
N LEU A 72 1.37 16.04 -18.74
CA LEU A 72 1.12 15.75 -17.33
C LEU A 72 0.22 16.82 -16.72
N ASP A 73 -0.92 16.40 -16.20
CA ASP A 73 -1.79 17.26 -15.41
C ASP A 73 -1.44 17.14 -13.92
N VAL A 74 -0.35 17.80 -13.55
CA VAL A 74 0.19 17.83 -12.18
C VAL A 74 -0.84 18.38 -11.19
N ARG A 75 -1.80 19.21 -11.63
CA ARG A 75 -2.83 19.78 -10.75
C ARG A 75 -3.83 18.74 -10.27
N HIS A 76 -4.02 17.68 -11.03
CA HIS A 76 -4.90 16.55 -10.67
C HIS A 76 -4.10 15.29 -10.34
N ALA A 77 -2.83 15.44 -9.93
CA ALA A 77 -2.03 14.33 -9.47
C ALA A 77 -2.68 13.65 -8.25
N THR A 78 -2.98 12.36 -8.39
CA THR A 78 -3.49 11.53 -7.31
C THR A 78 -2.31 10.85 -6.62
N SER A 79 -2.23 10.91 -5.29
CA SER A 79 -1.20 10.17 -4.55
C SER A 79 -1.40 8.67 -4.76
N ASP A 80 -0.30 7.91 -4.85
CA ASP A 80 -0.33 6.47 -5.08
C ASP A 80 -1.37 5.81 -4.18
N ALA A 81 -2.28 5.11 -4.84
CA ALA A 81 -3.32 4.31 -4.19
C ALA A 81 -2.73 3.36 -3.13
N TRP A 82 -1.44 3.00 -3.22
CA TRP A 82 -0.81 2.12 -2.24
C TRP A 82 -0.58 2.77 -0.87
N LEU A 83 -0.02 3.99 -0.81
CA LEU A 83 0.22 4.68 0.48
C LEU A 83 -1.10 5.08 1.14
N SER A 84 -2.07 5.54 0.35
CA SER A 84 -3.41 5.86 0.84
C SER A 84 -4.16 4.61 1.32
N ARG A 85 -4.07 3.48 0.61
CA ARG A 85 -4.62 2.19 1.07
C ARG A 85 -3.97 1.69 2.36
N LEU A 86 -2.68 1.97 2.55
CA LEU A 86 -1.96 1.60 3.77
C LEU A 86 -2.42 2.47 4.95
N ASP A 87 -2.55 3.78 4.76
CA ASP A 87 -3.14 4.69 5.77
C ASP A 87 -4.58 4.27 6.12
N ASP A 88 -5.41 3.97 5.11
CA ASP A 88 -6.78 3.51 5.31
C ASP A 88 -6.85 2.16 6.02
N ALA A 89 -5.92 1.23 5.75
CA ALA A 89 -5.87 -0.06 6.43
C ALA A 89 -5.62 0.08 7.93
N PHE A 90 -4.86 1.08 8.37
CA PHE A 90 -4.60 1.33 9.79
C PHE A 90 -5.65 2.25 10.43
N ARG A 91 -6.16 3.24 9.72
CA ARG A 91 -7.14 4.20 10.26
C ARG A 91 -8.58 3.70 10.22
N LYS A 92 -8.93 2.91 9.21
CA LYS A 92 -10.29 2.40 8.95
C LYS A 92 -10.25 0.93 8.55
N PRO A 93 -9.66 0.05 9.36
CA PRO A 93 -9.58 -1.37 9.04
C PRO A 93 -10.97 -1.96 8.81
N SER A 94 -11.07 -2.91 7.87
CA SER A 94 -12.24 -3.75 7.71
C SER A 94 -12.36 -4.74 8.88
N LYS A 95 -13.55 -5.34 9.04
CA LYS A 95 -13.78 -6.37 10.08
C LYS A 95 -12.79 -7.54 9.96
N ASP A 96 -12.54 -8.01 8.75
CA ASP A 96 -11.60 -9.12 8.50
C ASP A 96 -10.16 -8.73 8.83
N GLN A 97 -9.77 -7.48 8.53
CA GLN A 97 -8.45 -6.95 8.91
C GLN A 97 -8.33 -6.83 10.43
N MET A 98 -9.35 -6.33 11.13
CA MET A 98 -9.36 -6.29 12.60
C MET A 98 -9.22 -7.69 13.20
N GLN A 99 -9.93 -8.69 12.67
CA GLN A 99 -9.77 -10.09 13.12
C GLN A 99 -8.38 -10.65 12.83
N ALA A 100 -7.79 -10.32 11.69
CA ALA A 100 -6.41 -10.72 11.36
C ALA A 100 -5.39 -10.08 12.31
N TYR A 101 -5.54 -8.79 12.61
CA TYR A 101 -4.72 -8.10 13.61
C TYR A 101 -4.92 -8.72 14.99
N GLY A 102 -6.16 -9.06 15.38
CA GLY A 102 -6.46 -9.73 16.64
C GLY A 102 -5.72 -11.07 16.78
N ARG A 103 -5.75 -11.91 15.75
CA ARG A 103 -4.98 -13.18 15.71
C ARG A 103 -3.49 -12.93 15.85
N TYR A 104 -2.95 -11.95 15.13
CA TYR A 104 -1.54 -11.58 15.20
C TYR A 104 -1.13 -11.16 16.62
N TYR A 105 -1.93 -10.33 17.29
CA TYR A 105 -1.69 -9.91 18.67
C TYR A 105 -1.76 -11.07 19.67
N HIS A 106 -2.68 -12.02 19.50
CA HIS A 106 -2.71 -13.23 20.32
C HIS A 106 -1.47 -14.10 20.13
N THR A 107 -0.94 -14.21 18.90
CA THR A 107 0.32 -14.93 18.65
C THR A 107 1.50 -14.23 19.32
N LEU A 108 1.59 -12.90 19.23
CA LEU A 108 2.64 -12.15 19.94
C LEU A 108 2.51 -12.27 21.47
N SER A 109 1.29 -12.25 22.00
CA SER A 109 1.02 -12.49 23.42
C SER A 109 1.52 -13.87 23.86
N ALA A 110 1.23 -14.92 23.09
CA ALA A 110 1.72 -16.27 23.35
C ALA A 110 3.26 -16.31 23.29
N ALA A 111 3.88 -15.63 22.32
CA ALA A 111 5.34 -15.52 22.23
C ALA A 111 5.95 -14.82 23.46
N CYS A 112 5.32 -13.75 23.97
CA CYS A 112 5.74 -13.09 25.21
C CYS A 112 5.62 -14.02 26.42
N ALA A 113 4.56 -14.82 26.52
CA ALA A 113 4.38 -15.78 27.61
C ALA A 113 5.42 -16.91 27.57
N VAL A 114 5.71 -17.45 26.38
CA VAL A 114 6.80 -18.43 26.18
C VAL A 114 8.15 -17.80 26.50
N GLY A 115 8.39 -16.57 26.04
CA GLY A 115 9.59 -15.81 26.34
C GLY A 115 9.78 -15.58 27.84
N PHE A 116 8.71 -15.25 28.56
CA PHE A 116 8.72 -15.14 30.02
C PHE A 116 9.13 -16.45 30.68
N ALA A 117 8.47 -17.56 30.32
CA ALA A 117 8.77 -18.87 30.89
C ALA A 117 10.23 -19.28 30.64
N GLY A 118 10.71 -19.10 29.41
CA GLY A 118 12.10 -19.36 29.05
C GLY A 118 13.10 -18.46 29.78
N TYR A 119 12.79 -17.17 29.90
CA TYR A 119 13.62 -16.19 30.60
C TYR A 119 13.75 -16.52 32.10
N VAL A 120 12.63 -16.84 32.75
CA VAL A 120 12.60 -17.23 34.16
C VAL A 120 13.34 -18.55 34.39
N ALA A 121 13.08 -19.57 33.58
CA ALA A 121 13.72 -20.88 33.71
C ALA A 121 15.23 -20.84 33.44
N GLY A 122 15.69 -19.95 32.54
CA GLY A 122 17.10 -19.77 32.20
C GLY A 122 17.88 -18.87 33.16
N THR A 123 17.20 -18.21 34.10
CA THR A 123 17.84 -17.28 35.03
C THR A 123 18.41 -18.02 36.25
N SER A 124 19.73 -17.94 36.45
CA SER A 124 20.42 -18.51 37.61
C SER A 124 20.48 -17.59 38.83
N SER A 125 20.33 -16.26 38.65
CA SER A 125 20.31 -15.28 39.75
C SER A 125 19.30 -14.16 39.51
N TRP A 126 18.56 -13.81 40.56
CA TRP A 126 17.52 -12.80 40.50
C TRP A 126 18.08 -11.43 40.88
N SER A 127 18.36 -10.64 39.85
CA SER A 127 18.64 -9.21 39.99
C SER A 127 17.36 -8.39 39.80
N MET A 128 17.37 -7.12 40.23
CA MET A 128 16.28 -6.19 39.95
C MET A 128 16.01 -6.06 38.44
N ALA A 129 17.06 -6.05 37.62
CA ALA A 129 16.93 -5.99 36.16
C ALA A 129 16.21 -7.23 35.60
N THR A 130 16.53 -8.42 36.13
CA THR A 130 15.85 -9.66 35.77
C THR A 130 14.36 -9.60 36.09
N VAL A 131 14.01 -9.12 37.29
CA VAL A 131 12.61 -8.96 37.71
C VAL A 131 11.87 -8.00 36.77
N ILE A 132 12.49 -6.88 36.42
CA ILE A 132 11.90 -5.90 35.49
C ILE A 132 11.66 -6.54 34.11
N ASN A 133 12.66 -7.21 33.54
CA ASN A 133 12.55 -7.84 32.22
C ASN A 133 11.46 -8.93 32.18
N ALA A 134 11.42 -9.79 33.20
CA ALA A 134 10.38 -10.81 33.33
C ALA A 134 8.98 -10.16 33.44
N THR A 135 8.86 -9.09 34.24
CA THR A 135 7.61 -8.33 34.38
C THR A 135 7.19 -7.69 33.05
N CYS A 136 8.12 -7.13 32.28
CA CYS A 136 7.84 -6.57 30.95
C CYS A 136 7.28 -7.62 29.98
N LEU A 137 7.83 -8.85 30.00
CA LEU A 137 7.33 -9.95 29.16
C LEU A 137 5.90 -10.35 29.56
N LEU A 138 5.63 -10.44 30.87
CA LEU A 138 4.29 -10.76 31.37
C LEU A 138 3.28 -9.65 31.07
N ALA A 139 3.66 -8.39 31.29
CA ALA A 139 2.83 -7.23 30.98
C ALA A 139 2.56 -7.14 29.47
N GLY A 140 3.58 -7.36 28.63
CA GLY A 140 3.44 -7.43 27.18
C GLY A 140 2.46 -8.53 26.76
N ALA A 141 2.57 -9.73 27.34
CA ALA A 141 1.63 -10.82 27.07
C ALA A 141 0.18 -10.40 27.39
N ALA A 142 -0.06 -9.81 28.55
CA ALA A 142 -1.39 -9.38 28.99
C ALA A 142 -1.97 -8.26 28.10
N VAL A 143 -1.18 -7.22 27.81
CA VAL A 143 -1.62 -6.08 26.98
C VAL A 143 -1.94 -6.53 25.55
N LEU A 144 -1.05 -7.31 24.94
CA LEU A 144 -1.27 -7.81 23.57
C LEU A 144 -2.47 -8.77 23.52
N PHE A 145 -2.69 -9.57 24.58
CA PHE A 145 -3.89 -10.42 24.67
C PHE A 145 -5.17 -9.58 24.70
N ALA A 146 -5.20 -8.53 25.52
CA ALA A 146 -6.36 -7.64 25.63
C ALA A 146 -6.64 -6.89 24.32
N ILE A 147 -5.60 -6.34 23.69
CA ILE A 147 -5.71 -5.69 22.36
C ILE A 147 -6.22 -6.69 21.32
N GLY A 148 -5.66 -7.90 21.32
CA GLY A 148 -6.08 -8.98 20.43
C GLY A 148 -7.56 -9.33 20.58
N ALA A 149 -8.04 -9.45 21.82
CA ALA A 149 -9.42 -9.75 22.14
C ALA A 149 -10.39 -8.64 21.70
N VAL A 150 -10.01 -7.37 21.89
CA VAL A 150 -10.80 -6.22 21.42
C VAL A 150 -10.90 -6.22 19.90
N LEU A 151 -9.79 -6.41 19.19
CA LEU A 151 -9.76 -6.43 17.72
C LEU A 151 -10.49 -7.64 17.12
N ALA A 152 -10.42 -8.80 17.77
CA ALA A 152 -11.10 -10.02 17.34
C ALA A 152 -12.63 -9.89 17.37
N LYS A 153 -13.16 -9.00 18.22
CA LYS A 153 -14.59 -8.68 18.26
C LYS A 153 -15.06 -8.09 16.93
N GLY A 154 -14.21 -7.29 16.26
CA GLY A 154 -14.50 -6.71 14.95
C GLY A 154 -15.65 -5.68 14.98
N ASP A 155 -15.97 -5.16 16.16
CA ASP A 155 -16.94 -4.08 16.36
C ASP A 155 -16.24 -2.74 16.13
N LYS A 156 -16.90 -1.81 15.44
CA LYS A 156 -16.47 -0.42 15.30
C LYS A 156 -17.01 0.44 16.43
#